data_AF-A0A1B2H963-F1
#
_entry.id   AF-A0A1B2H963-F1
#
_cell.length_a   1.000
_cell.length_b   1.000
_cell.length_c   1.000
_cell.angle_alpha   90.00
_cell.angle_beta   90.00
_cell.angle_gamma   90.00
#
_symmetry.space_group_name_H-M   'P 1'
#
loop_
_entity.id
_entity.type
_entity.pdbx_description
1 polymer ?
#
loop_
_entity_poly.entity_id
_entity_poly.type
_entity_poly.pdbx_seq_one_letter_code
_entity_poly.pdbx_strand_id
1 'polypeptide(L)'
;MKIYLSFKDNNKRLYNLINLFNLKHDENCPITLIVNSNSLELHNRRNPKQNPIKVDFTSKKNIYRCRSIQKNEILAKVVGIKNSYYPIILDATAGLGSDAFILSFLGCRVFMVERNPIIAALLKDGLDRGYQDTKIGSWLKKRLQLIFDDSFHIIKSTVLEPDIIYIDPMYPLRKKTSLPKKNMQIFRTLIGKDDDAKNLLTLSRTVAKKRIVVKRPYYAKPLSKDKINFVIRGKTHRFDIYHPI
;
A
#
# COMPACT_ATOMS: atom_id res chain seq x y z
N MET A 1 -8.15 3.62 16.88
CA MET A 1 -8.35 2.17 16.64
C MET A 1 -7.79 1.36 17.81
N LYS A 2 -8.46 0.28 18.23
CA LYS A 2 -8.00 -0.58 19.36
C LYS A 2 -7.00 -1.63 18.89
N ILE A 3 -5.89 -1.81 19.61
CA ILE A 3 -4.88 -2.86 19.40
C ILE A 3 -4.11 -3.13 20.69
N TYR A 4 -3.60 -4.35 20.90
CA TYR A 4 -2.66 -4.62 21.98
C TYR A 4 -1.34 -3.88 21.71
N LEU A 5 -1.03 -2.87 22.53
CA LEU A 5 0.22 -2.12 22.45
C LEU A 5 1.25 -2.76 23.39
N SER A 6 2.43 -3.11 22.86
CA SER A 6 3.56 -3.63 23.62
C SER A 6 4.76 -2.72 23.44
N PHE A 7 5.24 -2.13 24.53
CA PHE A 7 6.37 -1.22 24.52
C PHE A 7 7.62 -1.95 25.02
N LYS A 8 8.58 -2.18 24.12
CA LYS A 8 9.88 -2.78 24.46
C LYS A 8 10.98 -1.74 24.68
N ASP A 9 10.76 -0.51 24.22
CA ASP A 9 11.70 0.59 24.34
C ASP A 9 10.95 1.94 24.40
N ASN A 10 11.61 2.98 24.90
CA ASN A 10 11.08 4.33 25.01
C ASN A 10 11.44 5.20 23.79
N ASN A 11 11.02 4.80 22.59
CA ASN A 11 11.28 5.57 21.37
C ASN A 11 10.22 6.67 21.14
N LYS A 12 10.54 7.92 21.51
CA LYS A 12 9.64 9.09 21.39
C LYS A 12 8.98 9.26 20.01
N ARG A 13 9.71 8.99 18.92
CA ARG A 13 9.15 9.04 17.54
C ARG A 13 8.00 8.05 17.40
N LEU A 14 8.17 6.82 17.89
CA LEU A 14 7.15 5.79 17.79
C LEU A 14 5.94 6.07 18.68
N TYR A 15 6.13 6.59 19.91
CA TYR A 15 5.01 7.04 20.74
C TYR A 15 4.21 8.15 20.06
N ASN A 16 4.88 9.10 19.42
CA ASN A 16 4.21 10.14 18.64
C ASN A 16 3.37 9.53 17.50
N LEU A 17 3.82 8.44 16.86
CA LEU A 17 3.00 7.74 15.85
C LEU A 17 1.76 7.08 16.47
N ILE A 18 1.89 6.43 17.63
CA ILE A 18 0.73 5.85 18.34
C ILE A 18 -0.33 6.92 18.61
N ASN A 19 0.09 8.10 19.06
CA ASN A 19 -0.79 9.24 19.32
C ASN A 19 -1.37 9.83 18.03
N LEU A 20 -0.53 10.06 17.01
CA LEU A 20 -0.92 10.62 15.71
C LEU A 20 -2.03 9.80 15.04
N PHE A 21 -1.96 8.47 15.13
CA PHE A 21 -2.95 7.56 14.55
C PHE A 21 -4.03 7.14 15.55
N ASN A 22 -4.09 7.77 16.73
CA ASN A 22 -5.09 7.50 17.78
C ASN A 22 -5.24 6.00 18.07
N LEU A 23 -4.11 5.31 18.23
CA LEU A 23 -4.05 3.89 18.55
C LEU A 23 -4.22 3.71 20.06
N LYS A 24 -5.24 2.96 20.46
CA LYS A 24 -5.60 2.75 21.87
C LYS A 24 -5.30 1.31 22.27
N HIS A 25 -4.70 1.14 23.45
CA HIS A 25 -4.41 -0.18 24.00
C HIS A 25 -5.69 -0.99 24.21
N ASP A 26 -5.66 -2.27 23.85
CA ASP A 26 -6.73 -3.25 24.09
C ASP A 26 -6.10 -4.62 24.38
N GLU A 27 -6.20 -5.03 25.65
CA GLU A 27 -5.63 -6.27 26.21
C GLU A 27 -6.13 -7.52 25.46
N ASN A 28 -7.36 -7.48 24.93
CA ASN A 28 -8.02 -8.62 24.30
C ASN A 28 -7.79 -8.71 22.79
N CYS A 29 -7.11 -7.72 22.19
CA CYS A 29 -6.90 -7.71 20.75
C CYS A 29 -6.00 -8.89 20.32
N PRO A 30 -6.36 -9.67 19.29
CA PRO A 30 -5.58 -10.83 18.83
C PRO A 30 -4.31 -10.46 18.06
N ILE A 31 -4.08 -9.18 17.83
CA ILE A 31 -2.94 -8.63 17.12
C ILE A 31 -2.22 -7.68 18.09
N THR A 32 -0.90 -7.68 18.03
CA THR A 32 -0.05 -6.79 18.82
C THR A 32 0.74 -5.87 17.92
N LEU A 33 0.80 -4.59 18.28
CA LEU A 33 1.76 -3.64 17.73
C LEU A 33 2.89 -3.48 18.75
N ILE A 34 4.08 -3.95 18.38
CA ILE A 34 5.28 -3.85 19.20
C ILE A 34 6.03 -2.58 18.83
N VAL A 35 6.25 -1.74 19.83
CA VAL A 35 7.12 -0.56 19.79
C VAL A 35 8.52 -1.01 20.22
N ASN A 36 9.40 -1.25 19.24
CA ASN A 36 10.79 -1.59 19.49
C ASN A 36 11.68 -0.33 19.57
N SER A 37 12.98 -0.52 19.73
CA SER A 37 13.97 0.56 19.79
C SER A 37 14.00 1.46 18.56
N ASN A 38 13.71 0.94 17.36
CA ASN A 38 13.75 1.74 16.12
C ASN A 38 12.61 1.45 15.13
N SER A 39 11.73 0.49 15.40
CA SER A 39 10.67 0.15 14.43
C SER A 39 9.37 -0.31 15.08
N LEU A 40 8.27 -0.03 14.39
CA LEU A 40 6.97 -0.62 14.66
C LEU A 40 6.85 -1.96 13.95
N GLU A 41 6.38 -2.96 14.68
CA GLU A 41 6.16 -4.30 14.15
C GLU A 41 4.80 -4.84 14.56
N LEU A 42 4.10 -5.43 13.61
CA LEU A 42 2.79 -6.02 13.82
C LEU A 42 2.89 -7.54 13.90
N HIS A 43 2.39 -8.09 15.00
CA HIS A 43 2.48 -9.50 15.36
C HIS A 43 1.10 -10.12 15.51
N ASN A 44 0.96 -11.39 15.13
CA ASN A 44 -0.25 -12.16 15.36
C ASN A 44 -0.13 -12.91 16.69
N ARG A 45 -0.88 -12.53 17.72
CA ARG A 45 -0.82 -13.22 19.03
C ARG A 45 -1.36 -14.65 18.95
N ARG A 46 -2.29 -14.91 18.02
CA ARG A 46 -2.84 -16.25 17.78
C ARG A 46 -1.87 -17.17 17.04
N ASN A 47 -0.81 -16.63 16.44
CA ASN A 47 0.22 -17.42 15.77
C ASN A 47 1.62 -16.82 16.00
N PRO A 48 2.22 -17.04 17.19
CA PRO A 48 3.50 -16.44 17.55
C PRO A 48 4.67 -16.86 16.65
N LYS A 49 4.59 -18.01 15.97
CA LYS A 49 5.61 -18.48 15.00
C LYS A 49 5.55 -17.73 13.66
N GLN A 50 4.56 -16.87 13.48
CA GLN A 50 4.43 -16.05 12.28
C GLN A 50 5.42 -14.87 12.31
N ASN A 51 6.19 -14.69 11.23
CA ASN A 51 7.07 -13.53 11.10
C ASN A 51 6.28 -12.23 11.24
N PRO A 52 6.82 -11.23 11.95
CA PRO A 52 6.18 -9.94 12.07
C PRO A 52 6.09 -9.21 10.74
N ILE A 53 5.12 -8.31 10.68
CA ILE A 53 4.98 -7.36 9.59
C ILE A 53 5.65 -6.06 10.00
N LYS A 54 6.62 -5.63 9.19
CA LYS A 54 7.32 -4.36 9.29
C LYS A 54 7.44 -3.76 7.90
N VAL A 55 7.24 -2.45 7.77
CA VAL A 55 7.52 -1.73 6.53
C VAL A 55 8.98 -1.28 6.57
N ASP A 56 9.79 -1.76 5.63
CA ASP A 56 11.21 -1.42 5.59
C ASP A 56 11.71 -1.23 4.15
N PHE A 57 11.71 0.01 3.68
CA PHE A 57 12.11 0.38 2.32
C PHE A 57 13.62 0.22 2.07
N THR A 58 14.44 0.20 3.12
CA THR A 58 15.91 0.01 3.00
C THR A 58 16.31 -1.46 3.07
N SER A 59 15.37 -2.36 3.37
CA SER A 59 15.65 -3.79 3.45
C SER A 59 16.23 -4.35 2.14
N LYS A 60 17.18 -5.29 2.26
CA LYS A 60 17.75 -6.04 1.13
C LYS A 60 16.68 -6.61 0.21
N LYS A 61 15.56 -7.08 0.79
CA LYS A 61 14.41 -7.62 0.05
C LYS A 61 13.74 -6.57 -0.84
N ASN A 62 13.52 -5.36 -0.35
CA ASN A 62 12.89 -4.31 -1.14
C ASN A 62 13.86 -3.74 -2.19
N ILE A 63 15.14 -3.56 -1.85
CA ILE A 63 16.18 -3.17 -2.82
C ILE A 63 16.29 -4.21 -3.94
N TYR A 64 16.30 -5.51 -3.60
CA TYR A 64 16.33 -6.59 -4.59
C TYR A 64 15.12 -6.53 -5.53
N ARG A 65 13.92 -6.26 -4.99
CA ARG A 65 12.70 -6.11 -5.80
C ARG A 65 12.79 -4.93 -6.77
N CYS A 66 13.39 -3.82 -6.36
CA CYS A 66 13.63 -2.65 -7.23
C CYS A 66 14.67 -2.92 -8.33
N ARG A 67 15.54 -3.93 -8.16
CA ARG A 67 16.51 -4.34 -9.20
C ARG A 67 15.93 -5.36 -10.20
N SER A 68 14.69 -5.81 -10.01
CA SER A 68 14.06 -6.76 -10.92
C SER A 68 13.61 -6.07 -12.21
N ILE A 69 14.38 -6.27 -13.29
CA ILE A 69 14.10 -5.70 -14.62
C ILE A 69 12.68 -6.04 -15.08
N GLN A 70 12.31 -7.33 -15.06
CA GLN A 70 10.99 -7.78 -15.51
C GLN A 70 9.84 -7.12 -14.74
N LYS A 71 9.95 -7.01 -13.41
CA LYS A 71 8.89 -6.39 -12.60
C LYS A 71 8.79 -4.89 -12.89
N ASN A 72 9.93 -4.24 -13.01
CA ASN A 72 10.03 -2.81 -13.30
C ASN A 72 9.42 -2.48 -14.67
N GLU A 73 9.73 -3.27 -15.70
CA GLU A 73 9.14 -3.10 -17.03
C GLU A 73 7.62 -3.25 -17.03
N ILE A 74 7.09 -4.25 -16.31
CA ILE A 74 5.64 -4.44 -16.22
C ILE A 74 4.99 -3.24 -15.53
N LEU A 75 5.50 -2.81 -14.38
CA LEU A 75 4.94 -1.67 -13.66
C LEU A 75 5.07 -0.37 -14.46
N ALA A 76 6.21 -0.15 -15.11
CA ALA A 76 6.41 0.99 -16.02
C ALA A 76 5.37 1.02 -17.14
N LYS A 77 5.11 -0.12 -17.80
CA LYS A 77 4.07 -0.24 -18.84
C LYS A 77 2.66 0.03 -18.28
N VAL A 78 2.37 -0.52 -17.10
CA VAL A 78 1.08 -0.36 -16.40
C VAL A 78 0.77 1.12 -16.16
N VAL A 79 1.73 1.83 -15.59
CA VAL A 79 1.59 3.27 -15.31
C VAL A 79 2.01 4.15 -16.49
N GLY A 80 2.31 3.58 -17.66
CA GLY A 80 2.59 4.35 -18.87
C GLY A 80 3.85 5.22 -18.80
N ILE A 81 4.86 4.83 -18.02
CA ILE A 81 6.20 5.45 -18.10
C ILE A 81 6.74 5.21 -19.51
N LYS A 82 7.06 6.30 -20.22
CA LYS A 82 7.63 6.28 -21.57
C LYS A 82 8.49 7.52 -21.76
N ASN A 83 9.67 7.37 -22.35
CA ASN A 83 10.63 8.45 -22.55
C ASN A 83 10.90 9.18 -21.22
N SER A 84 10.79 10.51 -21.18
CA SER A 84 10.99 11.33 -19.98
C SER A 84 9.70 11.59 -19.18
N TYR A 85 8.61 10.86 -19.44
CA TYR A 85 7.35 11.03 -18.73
C TYR A 85 7.27 10.13 -17.48
N TYR A 86 7.20 10.76 -16.31
CA TYR A 86 7.00 10.12 -15.01
C TYR A 86 5.71 10.63 -14.36
N PRO A 87 4.64 9.82 -14.31
CA PRO A 87 3.33 10.27 -13.84
C PRO A 87 3.31 10.59 -12.34
N ILE A 88 2.39 11.49 -11.97
CA ILE A 88 1.89 11.60 -10.60
C ILE A 88 0.87 10.48 -10.37
N ILE A 89 1.12 9.68 -9.34
CA ILE A 89 0.33 8.49 -9.02
C ILE A 89 -0.31 8.66 -7.65
N LEU A 90 -1.62 8.43 -7.58
CA LEU A 90 -2.33 8.20 -6.33
C LEU A 90 -2.54 6.70 -6.14
N ASP A 91 -1.83 6.08 -5.20
CA ASP A 91 -2.11 4.72 -4.75
C ASP A 91 -3.25 4.77 -3.72
N ALA A 92 -4.46 4.47 -4.18
CA ALA A 92 -5.68 4.56 -3.39
C ALA A 92 -5.85 3.37 -2.40
N THR A 93 -4.89 2.44 -2.35
CA THR A 93 -4.95 1.25 -1.50
C THR A 93 -3.53 0.88 -1.07
N ALA A 94 -2.85 1.79 -0.38
CA ALA A 94 -1.40 1.70 -0.17
C ALA A 94 -0.95 0.38 0.47
N GLY A 95 -1.67 -0.11 1.49
CA GLY A 95 -1.31 -1.33 2.20
C GLY A 95 0.09 -1.25 2.79
N LEU A 96 1.02 -2.09 2.35
CA LEU A 96 2.44 -2.04 2.78
C LEU A 96 3.34 -1.20 1.85
N GLY A 97 2.76 -0.44 0.91
CA GLY A 97 3.50 0.45 0.01
C GLY A 97 4.43 -0.27 -0.95
N SER A 98 4.22 -1.57 -1.18
CA SER A 98 5.18 -2.42 -1.92
C SER A 98 5.30 -2.11 -3.41
N ASP A 99 4.19 -1.78 -4.07
CA ASP A 99 4.21 -1.39 -5.49
C ASP A 99 4.44 0.13 -5.62
N ALA A 100 3.84 0.94 -4.74
CA ALA A 100 4.13 2.37 -4.60
C ALA A 100 5.64 2.68 -4.47
N PHE A 101 6.36 1.92 -3.64
CA PHE A 101 7.82 2.07 -3.50
C PHE A 101 8.56 1.82 -4.81
N ILE A 102 8.18 0.78 -5.56
CA ILE A 102 8.82 0.48 -6.85
C ILE A 102 8.50 1.56 -7.88
N LEU A 103 7.25 2.04 -7.92
CA LEU A 103 6.86 3.14 -8.80
C LEU A 103 7.62 4.43 -8.48
N SER A 104 7.83 4.73 -7.20
CA SER A 104 8.65 5.88 -6.77
C SER A 104 10.13 5.71 -7.12
N PHE A 105 10.66 4.48 -7.04
CA PHE A 105 12.01 4.13 -7.46
C PHE A 105 12.21 4.32 -8.96
N LEU A 106 11.18 3.99 -9.77
CA LEU A 106 11.18 4.22 -11.21
C LEU A 106 11.11 5.70 -11.61
N GLY A 107 10.91 6.62 -10.66
CA GLY A 107 10.90 8.07 -10.91
C GLY A 107 9.54 8.74 -10.75
N CYS A 108 8.46 7.98 -10.54
CA CYS A 108 7.13 8.55 -10.35
C CYS A 108 7.03 9.29 -9.02
N ARG A 109 6.14 10.30 -8.96
CA ARG A 109 5.72 10.87 -7.68
C ARG A 109 4.47 10.15 -7.22
N VAL A 110 4.54 9.49 -6.07
CA VAL A 110 3.50 8.59 -5.56
C VAL A 110 2.97 9.11 -4.22
N PHE A 111 1.65 9.30 -4.18
CA PHE A 111 0.89 9.56 -2.98
C PHE A 111 0.14 8.29 -2.58
N MET A 112 0.50 7.73 -1.44
CA MET A 112 -0.13 6.55 -0.86
C MET A 112 -1.28 7.01 0.04
N VAL A 113 -2.49 6.48 -0.17
CA VAL A 113 -3.61 6.67 0.73
C VAL A 113 -3.86 5.38 1.52
N GLU A 114 -3.88 5.51 2.84
CA GLU A 114 -4.20 4.40 3.74
C GLU A 114 -5.15 4.90 4.82
N ARG A 115 -6.29 4.23 4.96
CA ARG A 115 -7.33 4.57 5.93
C ARG A 115 -7.20 3.82 7.24
N ASN A 116 -6.53 2.66 7.23
CA ASN A 116 -6.35 1.85 8.42
C ASN A 116 -5.24 2.47 9.31
N PRO A 117 -5.58 2.93 10.54
CA PRO A 117 -4.62 3.65 11.38
C PRO A 117 -3.38 2.83 11.75
N ILE A 118 -3.50 1.50 11.90
CA ILE A 118 -2.35 0.64 12.22
C ILE A 118 -1.43 0.50 11.02
N ILE A 119 -1.99 0.28 9.83
CA ILE A 119 -1.20 0.14 8.60
C ILE A 119 -0.54 1.48 8.26
N ALA A 120 -1.27 2.58 8.41
CA ALA A 120 -0.72 3.94 8.27
C ALA A 120 0.43 4.19 9.26
N ALA A 121 0.31 3.76 10.52
CA ALA A 121 1.41 3.84 11.50
C ALA A 121 2.65 3.04 11.07
N LEU A 122 2.47 1.81 10.57
CA LEU A 122 3.57 1.00 10.04
C LEU A 122 4.23 1.64 8.82
N LEU A 123 3.42 2.15 7.87
CA LEU A 123 3.90 2.86 6.68
C LEU A 123 4.68 4.12 7.07
N LYS A 124 4.13 4.91 7.99
CA LYS A 124 4.76 6.16 8.46
C LYS A 124 6.08 5.87 9.16
N ASP A 125 6.15 4.85 10.01
CA ASP A 125 7.41 4.40 10.61
C ASP A 125 8.43 3.98 9.54
N GLY A 126 8.00 3.21 8.54
CA GLY A 126 8.84 2.79 7.42
C GLY A 126 9.36 3.96 6.58
N LEU A 127 8.50 4.95 6.29
CA LEU A 127 8.86 6.16 5.56
C LEU A 127 9.83 7.03 6.36
N ASP A 128 9.54 7.28 7.64
CA ASP A 128 10.41 8.11 8.48
C ASP A 128 11.82 7.53 8.56
N ARG A 129 11.96 6.21 8.70
CA ARG A 129 13.26 5.54 8.61
C ARG A 129 13.87 5.63 7.22
N GLY A 130 13.08 5.37 6.17
CA GLY A 130 13.55 5.44 4.78
C GLY A 130 14.03 6.83 4.35
N TYR A 131 13.40 7.89 4.86
CA TYR A 131 13.78 9.28 4.58
C TYR A 131 15.13 9.68 5.18
N GLN A 132 15.56 9.01 6.26
CA GLN A 132 16.87 9.22 6.87
C GLN A 132 17.97 8.37 6.24
N ASP A 133 17.63 7.46 5.32
CA ASP A 133 18.62 6.61 4.66
C ASP A 133 19.50 7.43 3.71
N THR A 134 20.81 7.23 3.79
CA THR A 134 21.79 8.00 3.01
C THR A 134 21.75 7.69 1.51
N LYS A 135 21.25 6.51 1.11
CA LYS A 135 21.21 6.08 -0.29
C LYS A 135 19.89 6.42 -0.95
N ILE A 136 18.78 6.27 -0.22
CA ILE A 136 17.43 6.44 -0.79
C ILE A 136 16.67 7.66 -0.29
N GLY A 137 17.02 8.20 0.89
CA GLY A 137 16.19 9.18 1.59
C GLY A 137 15.87 10.44 0.79
N SER A 138 16.87 10.99 0.08
CA SER A 138 16.73 12.22 -0.71
C SER A 138 15.67 12.11 -1.80
N TRP A 139 15.69 11.04 -2.60
CA TRP A 139 14.69 10.85 -3.65
C TRP A 139 13.37 10.28 -3.10
N LEU A 140 13.43 9.43 -2.07
CA LEU A 140 12.24 8.82 -1.48
C LEU A 140 11.32 9.88 -0.89
N LYS A 141 11.87 10.86 -0.15
CA LYS A 141 11.11 11.97 0.44
C LYS A 141 10.38 12.81 -0.60
N LYS A 142 10.96 12.98 -1.79
CA LYS A 142 10.37 13.74 -2.90
C LYS A 142 9.30 12.95 -3.67
N ARG A 143 9.38 11.61 -3.65
CA ARG A 143 8.65 10.75 -4.58
C ARG A 143 7.67 9.78 -3.93
N LEU A 144 7.72 9.56 -2.62
CA LEU A 144 6.81 8.65 -1.92
C LEU A 144 6.30 9.30 -0.65
N GLN A 145 5.02 9.62 -0.62
CA GLN A 145 4.37 10.33 0.50
C GLN A 145 3.15 9.53 0.97
N LEU A 146 2.86 9.60 2.27
CA LEU A 146 1.67 8.98 2.87
C LEU A 146 0.62 10.04 3.20
N ILE A 147 -0.62 9.74 2.86
CA ILE A 147 -1.82 10.47 3.24
C ILE A 147 -2.67 9.50 4.07
N PHE A 148 -2.92 9.88 5.32
CA PHE A 148 -3.79 9.10 6.21
C PHE A 148 -5.21 9.65 6.11
N ASP A 149 -6.02 9.03 5.26
CA ASP A 149 -7.41 9.40 5.00
C ASP A 149 -8.10 8.25 4.27
N ASP A 150 -9.39 8.39 3.99
CA ASP A 150 -10.11 7.54 3.06
C ASP A 150 -9.89 8.01 1.61
N SER A 151 -9.61 7.07 0.71
CA SER A 151 -9.34 7.35 -0.70
C SER A 151 -10.51 8.04 -1.40
N PHE A 152 -11.76 7.82 -0.99
CA PHE A 152 -12.90 8.57 -1.52
C PHE A 152 -12.80 10.06 -1.20
N HIS A 153 -12.36 10.43 0.00
CA HIS A 153 -12.18 11.84 0.38
C HIS A 153 -11.06 12.49 -0.45
N ILE A 154 -9.91 11.82 -0.56
CA ILE A 154 -8.75 12.35 -1.29
C ILE A 154 -9.04 12.49 -2.78
N ILE A 155 -9.78 11.56 -3.38
CA ILE A 155 -10.14 11.68 -4.79
C ILE A 155 -11.15 12.80 -5.00
N LYS A 156 -12.16 12.94 -4.12
CA LYS A 156 -13.17 14.01 -4.20
C LYS A 156 -12.63 15.41 -3.97
N SER A 157 -11.57 15.56 -3.16
CA SER A 157 -10.97 16.88 -2.93
C SER A 157 -10.28 17.45 -4.16
N THR A 158 -9.95 16.60 -5.15
CA THR A 158 -9.30 16.96 -6.44
C THR A 158 -7.94 17.66 -6.34
N VAL A 159 -7.42 17.92 -5.13
CA VAL A 159 -6.19 18.71 -4.89
C VAL A 159 -4.95 18.13 -5.58
N LEU A 160 -4.85 16.81 -5.69
CA LEU A 160 -3.64 16.14 -6.21
C LEU A 160 -3.61 16.01 -7.73
N GLU A 161 -4.76 16.14 -8.40
CA GLU A 161 -4.96 15.93 -9.84
C GLU A 161 -4.06 14.84 -10.48
N PRO A 162 -4.12 13.59 -10.00
CA PRO A 162 -3.16 12.56 -10.38
C PRO A 162 -3.32 12.18 -11.85
N ASP A 163 -2.19 11.92 -12.52
CA ASP A 163 -2.23 11.30 -13.86
C ASP A 163 -2.86 9.91 -13.80
N ILE A 164 -2.56 9.21 -12.69
CA ILE A 164 -2.89 7.81 -12.53
C ILE A 164 -3.42 7.54 -11.13
N ILE A 165 -4.54 6.85 -11.06
CA ILE A 165 -5.03 6.26 -9.81
C ILE A 165 -4.77 4.75 -9.85
N TYR A 166 -4.05 4.24 -8.86
CA TYR A 166 -3.70 2.84 -8.70
C TYR A 166 -4.54 2.22 -7.58
N ILE A 167 -5.17 1.08 -7.87
CA ILE A 167 -6.08 0.37 -6.96
C ILE A 167 -5.70 -1.12 -6.94
N ASP A 168 -5.34 -1.63 -5.76
CA ASP A 168 -5.08 -3.04 -5.44
C ASP A 168 -5.96 -3.40 -4.23
N PRO A 169 -7.30 -3.52 -4.44
CA PRO A 169 -8.21 -3.74 -3.33
C PRO A 169 -7.91 -5.11 -2.70
N MET A 170 -8.04 -5.23 -1.38
CA MET A 170 -7.80 -6.52 -0.75
C MET A 170 -8.83 -7.57 -1.19
N TYR A 171 -8.34 -8.67 -1.75
CA TYR A 171 -9.16 -9.72 -2.32
C TYR A 171 -9.75 -10.66 -1.26
N PRO A 172 -11.03 -11.05 -1.37
CA PRO A 172 -11.47 -12.29 -0.75
C PRO A 172 -10.72 -13.45 -1.42
N LEU A 173 -10.07 -14.29 -0.61
CA LEU A 173 -9.31 -15.44 -1.07
C LEU A 173 -10.25 -16.47 -1.70
N ARG A 174 -9.74 -17.20 -2.70
CA ARG A 174 -10.30 -18.50 -3.07
C ARG A 174 -10.41 -19.39 -1.82
N LYS A 175 -11.46 -20.21 -1.75
CA LYS A 175 -11.43 -21.49 -1.04
C LYS A 175 -10.37 -22.38 -1.72
N LYS A 176 -9.09 -22.22 -1.35
CA LYS A 176 -8.04 -23.21 -1.63
C LYS A 176 -7.48 -23.68 -0.29
N THR A 177 -7.09 -24.94 -0.24
CA THR A 177 -6.62 -25.68 0.94
C THR A 177 -5.29 -25.17 1.53
N SER A 178 -4.57 -24.30 0.83
CA SER A 178 -3.33 -23.70 1.33
C SER A 178 -3.54 -22.30 1.90
N LEU A 179 -3.02 -22.09 3.11
CA LEU A 179 -3.07 -20.82 3.81
C LEU A 179 -2.47 -19.70 2.94
N PRO A 180 -3.11 -18.53 2.86
CA PRO A 180 -2.55 -17.37 2.17
C PRO A 180 -1.18 -16.98 2.75
N LYS A 181 -0.38 -16.26 1.96
CA LYS A 181 0.91 -15.71 2.41
C LYS A 181 0.74 -15.07 3.78
N LYS A 182 1.61 -15.43 4.74
CA LYS A 182 1.51 -15.08 6.17
C LYS A 182 1.01 -13.64 6.42
N ASN A 183 1.59 -12.64 5.77
CA ASN A 183 1.19 -11.23 5.93
C ASN A 183 -0.31 -10.98 5.65
N MET A 184 -0.91 -11.65 4.66
CA MET A 184 -2.33 -11.52 4.33
C MET A 184 -3.27 -12.03 5.43
N GLN A 185 -2.80 -12.93 6.31
CA GLN A 185 -3.61 -13.44 7.41
C GLN A 185 -3.85 -12.37 8.48
N ILE A 186 -2.81 -11.60 8.82
CA ILE A 186 -2.91 -10.48 9.78
C ILE A 186 -3.69 -9.31 9.17
N PHE A 187 -3.47 -9.02 7.89
CA PHE A 187 -4.21 -7.96 7.19
C PHE A 187 -5.72 -8.25 7.16
N ARG A 188 -6.14 -9.52 7.04
CA ARG A 188 -7.55 -9.92 7.09
C ARG A 188 -8.22 -9.66 8.43
N THR A 189 -7.49 -9.79 9.54
CA THR A 189 -8.02 -9.45 10.86
C THR A 189 -8.14 -7.94 11.07
N LEU A 190 -7.47 -7.12 10.24
CA LEU A 190 -7.46 -5.66 10.34
C LEU A 190 -8.39 -4.96 9.36
N ILE A 191 -8.72 -5.60 8.23
CA ILE A 191 -9.46 -4.99 7.13
C ILE A 191 -10.83 -5.66 7.04
N GLY A 192 -11.89 -4.86 7.22
CA GLY A 192 -13.28 -5.27 7.02
C GLY A 192 -13.58 -5.63 5.56
N LYS A 193 -14.83 -5.98 5.23
CA LYS A 193 -15.20 -6.21 3.84
C LYS A 193 -15.11 -4.89 3.07
N ASP A 194 -14.11 -4.78 2.19
CA ASP A 194 -14.01 -3.70 1.19
C ASP A 194 -15.09 -3.92 0.11
N ASP A 195 -16.35 -3.67 0.44
CA ASP A 195 -17.47 -3.75 -0.51
C ASP A 195 -17.52 -2.52 -1.46
N ASP A 196 -16.71 -1.49 -1.19
CA ASP A 196 -16.74 -0.21 -1.91
C ASP A 196 -15.75 -0.10 -3.08
N ALA A 197 -14.94 -1.12 -3.34
CA ALA A 197 -13.88 -1.04 -4.36
C ALA A 197 -14.43 -0.72 -5.77
N LYS A 198 -15.66 -1.12 -6.08
CA LYS A 198 -16.36 -0.74 -7.32
C LYS A 198 -16.62 0.76 -7.39
N ASN A 199 -17.17 1.33 -6.33
CA ASN A 199 -17.46 2.75 -6.23
C ASN A 199 -16.16 3.57 -6.30
N LEU A 200 -15.08 3.03 -5.73
CA LEU A 200 -13.75 3.65 -5.80
C LEU A 200 -13.25 3.73 -7.24
N LEU A 201 -13.43 2.67 -8.03
CA LEU A 201 -13.10 2.69 -9.46
C LEU A 201 -13.94 3.74 -10.21
N THR A 202 -15.26 3.75 -10.00
CA THR A 202 -16.15 4.74 -10.66
C THR A 202 -15.70 6.16 -10.35
N LEU A 203 -15.46 6.49 -9.09
CA LEU A 203 -14.97 7.80 -8.68
C LEU A 203 -13.56 8.10 -9.23
N SER A 204 -12.66 7.12 -9.24
CA SER A 204 -11.31 7.30 -9.78
C SER A 204 -11.33 7.68 -11.26
N ARG A 205 -12.33 7.17 -12.01
CA ARG A 205 -12.50 7.47 -13.43
C ARG A 205 -12.91 8.90 -13.73
N THR A 206 -13.45 9.64 -12.76
CA THR A 206 -13.83 11.05 -12.95
C THR A 206 -12.69 12.02 -12.63
N VAL A 207 -11.57 11.55 -12.07
CA VAL A 207 -10.49 12.43 -11.54
C VAL A 207 -9.12 12.15 -12.15
N ALA A 208 -8.78 10.88 -12.44
CA ALA A 208 -7.47 10.58 -13.04
C ALA A 208 -7.32 11.25 -14.41
N LYS A 209 -6.16 11.85 -14.71
CA LYS A 209 -5.97 12.55 -16.02
C LYS A 209 -5.74 11.59 -17.18
N LYS A 210 -5.18 10.40 -16.94
CA LYS A 210 -4.72 9.50 -18.03
C LYS A 210 -5.27 8.07 -17.93
N ARG A 211 -5.18 7.44 -16.75
CA ARG A 211 -5.60 6.04 -16.59
C ARG A 211 -5.83 5.65 -15.14
N ILE A 212 -6.63 4.60 -14.97
CA ILE A 212 -6.90 3.97 -13.69
C ILE A 212 -6.39 2.54 -13.81
N VAL A 213 -5.55 2.14 -12.86
CA VAL A 213 -4.92 0.84 -12.81
C VAL A 213 -5.58 0.01 -11.73
N VAL A 214 -6.15 -1.13 -12.08
CA VAL A 214 -6.69 -2.08 -11.10
C VAL A 214 -5.89 -3.38 -11.15
N LYS A 215 -5.09 -3.65 -10.13
CA LYS A 215 -4.34 -4.91 -10.02
C LYS A 215 -5.26 -6.03 -9.55
N ARG A 216 -5.33 -7.15 -10.28
CA ARG A 216 -6.18 -8.33 -9.98
C ARG A 216 -5.42 -9.65 -10.09
N PRO A 217 -5.66 -10.66 -9.22
CA PRO A 217 -5.27 -12.03 -9.52
C PRO A 217 -5.92 -12.53 -10.81
N TYR A 218 -5.24 -13.42 -11.54
CA TYR A 218 -5.73 -13.93 -12.83
C TYR A 218 -7.14 -14.51 -12.79
N TYR A 219 -7.48 -15.20 -11.71
CA TYR A 219 -8.77 -15.86 -11.54
C TYR A 219 -9.88 -14.92 -11.08
N ALA A 220 -9.55 -13.72 -10.63
CA ALA A 220 -10.54 -12.80 -10.10
C ALA A 220 -11.28 -12.15 -11.28
N LYS A 221 -12.62 -12.08 -11.19
CA LYS A 221 -13.44 -11.31 -12.14
C LYS A 221 -12.97 -9.85 -12.19
N PRO A 222 -13.21 -9.09 -13.27
CA PRO A 222 -13.04 -7.63 -13.26
C PRO A 222 -13.70 -6.96 -12.05
N LEU A 223 -13.22 -5.78 -11.67
CA LEU A 223 -13.72 -5.08 -10.48
C LEU A 223 -15.15 -4.58 -10.70
N SER A 224 -15.42 -3.98 -11.86
CA SER A 224 -16.75 -3.55 -12.30
C SER A 224 -17.14 -4.23 -13.62
N LYS A 225 -18.33 -3.91 -14.14
CA LYS A 225 -18.79 -4.31 -15.48
C LYS A 225 -18.27 -3.38 -16.58
N ASP A 226 -17.55 -2.32 -16.22
CA ASP A 226 -17.07 -1.33 -17.19
C ASP A 226 -16.09 -1.97 -18.18
N LYS A 227 -16.04 -1.41 -19.39
CA LYS A 227 -15.10 -1.83 -20.41
C LYS A 227 -13.66 -1.59 -19.94
N ILE A 228 -12.89 -2.66 -19.82
CA ILE A 228 -11.44 -2.59 -19.65
C ILE A 228 -10.82 -2.19 -20.98
N ASN A 229 -10.00 -1.14 -21.00
CA ASN A 229 -9.35 -0.68 -22.22
C ASN A 229 -8.19 -1.57 -22.64
N PHE A 230 -7.37 -2.02 -21.67
CA PHE A 230 -6.32 -3.00 -21.90
C PHE A 230 -5.95 -3.74 -20.62
N VAL A 231 -5.39 -4.94 -20.79
CA VAL A 231 -4.95 -5.81 -19.69
C VAL A 231 -3.47 -6.07 -19.83
N ILE A 232 -2.69 -5.73 -18.80
CA ILE A 232 -1.26 -6.07 -18.74
C ILE A 232 -1.07 -7.26 -17.81
N ARG A 233 -0.43 -8.31 -18.31
CA ARG A 233 -0.29 -9.61 -17.64
C ARG A 233 1.06 -9.72 -16.94
N GLY A 234 1.06 -10.07 -15.65
CA GLY A 234 2.25 -10.38 -14.86
C GLY A 234 2.41 -11.89 -14.60
N LYS A 235 3.24 -12.31 -13.64
CA LYS A 235 3.41 -13.75 -13.37
C LYS A 235 2.22 -14.40 -12.65
N THR A 236 1.61 -13.70 -11.70
CA THR A 236 0.55 -14.24 -10.81
C THR A 236 -0.73 -13.40 -10.77
N HIS A 237 -0.69 -12.24 -11.40
CA HIS A 237 -1.72 -11.23 -11.41
C HIS A 237 -1.68 -10.51 -12.76
N ARG A 238 -2.74 -9.75 -13.02
CA ARG A 238 -2.87 -8.85 -14.15
C ARG A 238 -3.23 -7.46 -13.65
N PHE A 239 -3.15 -6.48 -14.54
CA PHE A 239 -3.55 -5.11 -14.32
C PHE A 239 -4.62 -4.77 -15.36
N ASP A 240 -5.85 -4.56 -14.89
CA ASP A 240 -6.95 -4.10 -15.71
C ASP A 240 -6.84 -2.57 -15.78
N ILE A 241 -6.73 -2.02 -16.99
CA ILE A 241 -6.50 -0.59 -17.21
C ILE A 241 -7.76 0.05 -17.80
N TYR A 242 -8.21 1.13 -17.17
CA TYR A 242 -9.39 1.89 -17.56
C TYR A 242 -8.97 3.31 -17.91
N HIS A 243 -9.70 3.94 -18.83
CA HIS A 243 -9.57 5.37 -19.11
C HIS A 243 -10.52 6.21 -18.24
N PRO A 244 -10.17 7.49 -18.02
CA PRO A 244 -11.09 8.47 -17.46
C PRO A 244 -12.39 8.56 -18.28
N ILE A 245 -13.46 9.05 -17.64
CA ILE A 245 -14.76 9.32 -18.28
C ILE A 245 -14.85 10.81 -18.61
#